data_AF-A0A1V4XZM7-F1
#
_entry.id   AF-A0A1V4XZM7-F1
#
_cell.length_a   1.000
_cell.length_b   1.000
_cell.length_c   1.000
_cell.angle_alpha   90.00
_cell.angle_beta   90.00
_cell.angle_gamma   90.00
#
_symmetry.space_group_name_H-M   'P 1'
#
loop_
_entity.id
_entity.type
_entity.pdbx_description
1 polymer ?
#
loop_
_entity_poly.entity_id
_entity_poly.type
_entity_poly.pdbx_seq_one_letter_code
_entity_poly.pdbx_strand_id
1 'polypeptide(L)'
;MAAEEVRESFGDYLIRERNSRNITTEELAKATHLSVHFIEALEHNNFASFSQKESIHGFLKLYARHLSLDYDAVLKRYQKEEERILKQRVHQEMSFAPDYASPVARATEAHRLPGLLGRWVIPAFCVVIAVVIALYVYLSPEKAQMPTVPSSAESSATAKNFQTAQSAPIQPIFDDTRPPSAALPETSPATPSESRQPSASISTAAAVPEKEKVVVVGNSDSKRYHLPGMRFYKEVKAYHRVLFDSEEEAIKAGYFKAAE
;
A
#
# COMPACT_ATOMS: atom_id res chain seq x y z
N MET A 1 13.56 16.06 33.51
CA MET A 1 13.74 14.84 32.69
C MET A 1 12.38 14.47 32.15
N ALA A 2 12.13 14.73 30.86
CA ALA A 2 10.92 14.25 30.21
C ALA A 2 11.00 12.73 30.19
N ALA A 3 10.00 12.04 30.76
CA ALA A 3 9.85 10.62 30.58
C ALA A 3 9.79 10.37 29.07
N GLU A 4 10.82 9.71 28.54
CA GLU A 4 10.78 9.17 27.20
C GLU A 4 9.63 8.17 27.19
N GLU A 5 8.47 8.57 26.64
CA GLU A 5 7.37 7.63 26.45
C GLU A 5 7.88 6.53 25.53
N VAL A 6 8.20 5.38 26.14
CA VAL A 6 8.54 4.16 25.43
C VAL A 6 7.32 3.77 24.62
N ARG A 7 7.29 4.22 23.36
CA ARG A 7 6.26 3.85 22.41
C ARG A 7 6.46 2.38 22.07
N GLU A 8 5.54 1.56 22.54
CA GLU A 8 5.47 0.14 22.22
C GLU A 8 5.54 -0.11 20.70
N SER A 9 6.38 -1.05 20.27
CA SER A 9 6.43 -1.48 18.87
C SER A 9 5.26 -2.40 18.51
N PHE A 10 5.02 -2.64 17.22
CA PHE A 10 3.97 -3.56 16.81
C PHE A 10 4.20 -4.99 17.33
N GLY A 11 5.45 -5.46 17.27
CA GLY A 11 5.87 -6.74 17.83
C GLY A 11 5.62 -6.86 19.33
N ASP A 12 5.99 -5.84 20.11
CA ASP A 12 5.72 -5.80 21.56
C ASP A 12 4.22 -5.88 21.87
N TYR A 13 3.40 -5.20 21.06
CA TYR A 13 1.95 -5.28 21.15
C TYR A 13 1.44 -6.71 20.96
N LEU A 14 1.97 -7.45 19.97
CA LEU A 14 1.60 -8.85 19.75
C LEU A 14 2.03 -9.73 20.92
N ILE A 15 3.26 -9.58 21.40
CA ILE A 15 3.78 -10.30 22.56
C ILE A 15 2.88 -10.07 23.78
N ARG A 16 2.50 -8.83 24.06
CA ARG A 16 1.62 -8.48 25.18
C ARG A 16 0.25 -9.15 25.03
N GLU A 17 -0.37 -9.06 23.86
CA GLU A 17 -1.67 -9.70 23.60
C GLU A 17 -1.60 -11.22 23.78
N ARG A 18 -0.54 -11.88 23.31
CA ARG A 18 -0.33 -13.31 23.50
C ARG A 18 -0.12 -13.69 24.96
N ASN A 19 0.78 -12.99 25.64
CA ASN A 19 1.11 -13.25 27.04
C ASN A 19 -0.09 -12.99 27.97
N SER A 20 -0.92 -11.99 27.68
CA SER A 20 -2.15 -11.72 28.45
C SER A 20 -3.15 -12.88 28.45
N ARG A 21 -3.04 -13.77 27.45
CA ARG A 21 -3.86 -14.99 27.32
C ARG A 21 -3.12 -16.25 27.79
N ASN A 22 -1.89 -16.11 28.31
CA ASN A 22 -1.03 -17.20 28.74
C ASN A 22 -0.74 -18.24 27.64
N ILE A 23 -0.71 -17.83 26.38
CA ILE A 23 -0.42 -18.70 25.23
C ILE A 23 1.09 -18.65 24.95
N THR A 24 1.75 -19.79 24.83
CA THR A 24 3.16 -19.81 24.41
C THR A 24 3.29 -19.70 22.89
N THR A 25 4.47 -19.32 22.40
CA THR A 25 4.74 -19.24 20.96
C THR A 25 4.54 -20.59 20.27
N GLU A 26 4.94 -21.69 20.92
CA GLU A 26 4.80 -23.06 20.43
C GLU A 26 3.33 -23.51 20.39
N GLU A 27 2.56 -23.15 21.40
CA GLU A 27 1.13 -23.45 21.45
C GLU A 27 0.37 -22.70 20.35
N LEU A 28 0.70 -21.42 20.16
CA LEU A 28 0.15 -20.62 19.07
C LEU A 28 0.52 -21.23 17.71
N ALA A 29 1.79 -21.57 17.50
CA ALA A 29 2.30 -22.21 16.29
C ALA A 29 1.51 -23.49 15.96
N LYS A 30 1.29 -24.34 16.96
CA LYS A 30 0.54 -25.58 16.82
C LYS A 30 -0.93 -25.33 16.47
N ALA A 31 -1.56 -24.37 17.11
CA ALA A 31 -2.99 -24.10 16.90
C ALA A 31 -3.29 -23.39 15.57
N THR A 32 -2.39 -22.54 15.09
CA THR A 32 -2.56 -21.80 13.84
C THR A 32 -1.88 -22.48 12.65
N HIS A 33 -1.11 -23.55 12.87
CA HIS A 33 -0.23 -24.16 11.86
C HIS A 33 0.79 -23.17 11.26
N LEU A 34 1.18 -22.15 12.02
CA LEU A 34 2.30 -21.30 11.65
C LEU A 34 3.60 -21.90 12.18
N SER A 35 4.70 -21.74 11.45
CA SER A 35 6.02 -22.02 12.01
C SER A 35 6.32 -21.04 13.15
N VAL A 36 6.93 -21.54 14.23
CA VAL A 36 7.43 -20.75 15.37
C VAL A 36 8.28 -19.58 14.86
N HIS A 37 9.14 -19.82 13.87
CA HIS A 37 9.99 -18.80 13.26
C HIS A 37 9.21 -17.59 12.73
N PHE A 38 8.05 -17.81 12.09
CA PHE A 38 7.25 -16.72 11.54
C PHE A 38 6.50 -15.96 12.64
N ILE A 39 6.06 -16.65 13.70
CA ILE A 39 5.45 -15.99 14.85
C ILE A 39 6.47 -15.09 15.54
N GLU A 40 7.67 -15.61 15.80
CA GLU A 40 8.77 -14.83 16.36
C GLU A 40 9.16 -13.66 15.44
N ALA A 41 9.17 -13.85 14.12
CA ALA A 41 9.47 -12.78 13.19
C ALA A 41 8.43 -11.65 13.25
N LEU A 42 7.14 -11.97 13.44
CA LEU A 42 6.10 -10.95 13.67
C LEU A 42 6.30 -10.24 15.01
N GLU A 43 6.53 -11.01 16.07
CA GLU A 43 6.70 -10.52 17.45
C GLU A 43 7.97 -9.67 17.64
N HIS A 44 9.00 -9.85 16.80
CA HIS A 44 10.23 -9.05 16.82
C HIS A 44 10.31 -7.98 15.72
N ASN A 45 9.21 -7.69 15.02
CA ASN A 45 9.19 -6.78 13.86
C ASN A 45 10.20 -7.13 12.75
N ASN A 46 10.63 -8.39 12.66
CA ASN A 46 11.56 -8.85 11.65
C ASN A 46 10.81 -9.22 10.36
N PHE A 47 10.26 -8.21 9.70
CA PHE A 47 9.51 -8.39 8.46
C PHE A 47 10.39 -8.79 7.27
N ALA A 48 11.72 -8.65 7.39
CA ALA A 48 12.68 -9.04 6.35
C ALA A 48 12.83 -10.56 6.21
N SER A 49 12.51 -11.34 7.25
CA SER A 49 12.49 -12.81 7.19
C SER A 49 11.40 -13.37 6.27
N PHE A 50 10.41 -12.57 5.91
CA PHE A 50 9.33 -12.99 5.02
C PHE A 50 9.75 -12.82 3.56
N SER A 51 9.74 -13.91 2.79
CA SER A 51 10.11 -13.86 1.37
C SER A 51 9.09 -13.10 0.51
N GLN A 52 7.83 -13.03 0.95
CA GLN A 52 6.74 -12.32 0.28
C GLN A 52 6.01 -11.48 1.34
N LYS A 53 5.89 -10.18 1.12
CA LYS A 53 5.30 -9.25 2.09
C LYS A 53 3.81 -9.49 2.27
N GLU A 54 3.14 -9.90 1.21
CA GLU A 54 1.70 -10.15 1.15
C GLU A 54 1.31 -11.32 2.07
N SER A 55 2.24 -12.25 2.32
CA SER A 55 2.04 -13.38 3.24
C SER A 55 1.86 -12.92 4.69
N ILE A 56 2.47 -11.78 5.08
CA ILE A 56 2.39 -11.23 6.44
C ILE A 56 0.93 -10.97 6.82
N HIS A 57 0.11 -10.46 5.90
CA HIS A 57 -1.31 -10.19 6.15
C HIS A 57 -2.07 -11.48 6.47
N GLY A 58 -1.76 -12.57 5.74
CA GLY A 58 -2.32 -13.89 6.01
C GLY A 58 -1.93 -14.39 7.40
N PHE A 59 -0.65 -14.31 7.75
CA PHE A 59 -0.16 -14.72 9.07
C PHE A 59 -0.80 -13.92 10.21
N LEU A 60 -0.92 -12.60 10.05
CA LEU A 60 -1.61 -11.72 10.99
C LEU A 60 -3.10 -12.07 11.13
N LYS A 61 -3.75 -12.49 10.05
CA LYS A 61 -5.15 -12.94 10.09
C LYS A 61 -5.32 -14.19 10.96
N LEU A 62 -4.44 -15.17 10.81
CA LEU A 62 -4.46 -16.38 11.64
C LEU A 62 -4.15 -16.07 13.10
N TYR A 63 -3.14 -15.23 13.35
CA TYR A 63 -2.77 -14.76 14.69
C TYR A 63 -3.94 -14.05 15.38
N ALA A 64 -4.52 -13.04 14.73
CA ALA A 64 -5.64 -12.28 15.26
C ALA A 64 -6.86 -13.15 15.51
N ARG A 65 -7.17 -14.07 14.59
CA ARG A 65 -8.29 -15.01 14.75
C ARG A 65 -8.11 -15.91 15.98
N HIS A 66 -6.91 -16.44 16.20
CA HIS A 66 -6.65 -17.33 17.34
C HIS A 66 -6.75 -16.58 18.68
N LEU A 67 -6.23 -15.36 18.75
CA LEU A 67 -6.26 -14.54 19.98
C LEU A 67 -7.55 -13.71 20.13
N SER A 68 -8.51 -13.85 19.20
CA SER A 68 -9.73 -13.02 19.17
C SER A 68 -9.43 -11.51 19.16
N LEU A 69 -8.42 -11.11 18.41
CA LEU A 69 -8.08 -9.70 18.16
C LEU A 69 -8.85 -9.18 16.95
N ASP A 70 -9.12 -7.88 16.94
CA ASP A 70 -9.61 -7.20 15.74
C ASP A 70 -8.52 -7.17 14.66
N TYR A 71 -8.73 -7.93 13.59
CA TYR A 71 -7.79 -8.06 12.49
C TYR A 71 -7.52 -6.72 11.80
N ASP A 72 -8.52 -5.87 11.61
CA ASP A 72 -8.35 -4.59 10.92
C ASP A 72 -7.51 -3.62 11.77
N ALA A 73 -7.73 -3.63 13.09
CA ALA A 73 -6.89 -2.88 14.02
C ALA A 73 -5.44 -3.38 14.04
N VAL A 74 -5.22 -4.70 14.02
CA VAL A 74 -3.88 -5.31 13.95
C VAL A 74 -3.19 -4.91 12.66
N LEU A 75 -3.87 -5.02 11.52
CA LEU A 75 -3.32 -4.69 10.21
C LEU A 75 -2.94 -3.21 10.10
N LYS A 76 -3.78 -2.31 10.62
CA LYS A 76 -3.49 -0.88 10.66
C LYS A 76 -2.24 -0.55 11.49
N ARG A 77 -2.05 -1.25 12.61
CA ARG A 77 -0.84 -1.10 13.44
C ARG A 77 0.40 -1.60 12.69
N TYR A 78 0.30 -2.74 12.01
CA TYR A 78 1.37 -3.28 11.17
C TYR A 78 1.79 -2.28 10.07
N GLN A 79 0.83 -1.75 9.31
CA GLN A 79 1.10 -0.76 8.25
C GLN A 79 1.82 0.48 8.78
N LYS A 80 1.37 1.00 9.92
CA LYS A 80 2.01 2.15 10.57
C LYS A 80 3.46 1.84 10.98
N GLU A 81 3.72 0.63 11.46
CA GLU A 81 5.07 0.20 11.83
C GLU A 81 5.97 0.03 10.60
N GLU A 82 5.47 -0.59 9.53
CA GLU A 82 6.20 -0.73 8.27
C GLU A 82 6.59 0.64 7.69
N GLU A 83 5.66 1.60 7.67
CA GLU A 83 5.95 2.98 7.26
C GLU A 83 7.04 3.62 8.13
N ARG A 84 7.03 3.35 9.44
CA ARG A 84 7.99 3.92 10.39
C ARG A 84 9.39 3.36 10.13
N ILE A 85 9.50 2.04 9.96
CA ILE A 85 10.75 1.36 9.62
C ILE A 85 11.30 1.87 8.28
N LEU A 86 10.42 2.05 7.27
CA LEU A 86 10.81 2.58 5.97
C LEU A 86 11.33 4.02 6.07
N LYS A 87 10.61 4.90 6.79
CA LYS A 87 11.05 6.30 7.02
C LYS A 87 12.38 6.35 7.75
N GLN A 88 12.60 5.49 8.74
CA GLN A 88 13.86 5.41 9.47
C GLN A 88 15.01 4.95 8.56
N ARG A 89 14.79 3.92 7.75
CA ARG A 89 15.80 3.44 6.79
C ARG A 89 16.16 4.52 5.76
N VAL A 90 15.16 5.18 5.18
CA VAL A 90 15.38 6.27 4.22
C VAL A 90 16.14 7.43 4.86
N HIS A 91 15.79 7.82 6.09
CA HIS A 91 16.51 8.87 6.80
C HIS A 91 17.98 8.46 7.09
N GLN A 92 18.20 7.20 7.46
CA GLN A 92 19.54 6.67 7.70
C GLN A 92 20.38 6.62 6.42
N GLU A 93 19.82 6.16 5.30
CA GLU A 93 20.51 6.13 4.01
C GLU A 93 20.80 7.54 3.47
N MET A 94 19.87 8.48 3.65
CA MET A 94 20.05 9.87 3.21
C MET A 94 21.07 10.63 4.07
N SER A 95 21.26 10.21 5.34
CA SER A 95 22.33 10.72 6.20
C SER A 95 23.71 10.12 5.88
N PHE A 96 23.77 9.01 5.13
CA PHE A 96 25.00 8.29 4.79
C PHE A 96 25.44 8.45 3.33
N ALA A 97 24.65 9.17 2.51
CA ALA A 97 25.05 9.56 1.18
C ALA A 97 26.34 10.40 1.26
N PRO A 98 27.52 9.90 0.83
CA PRO A 98 28.67 10.77 0.64
C PRO A 98 28.29 11.85 -0.36
N ASP A 99 28.95 12.99 -0.26
CA ASP A 99 28.76 14.21 -1.04
C ASP A 99 28.97 13.99 -2.56
N TYR A 100 28.12 13.18 -3.20
CA TYR A 100 27.94 13.20 -4.64
C TYR A 100 27.06 14.40 -4.94
N ALA A 101 27.68 15.57 -4.90
CA ALA A 101 27.19 16.77 -5.55
C ALA A 101 26.97 16.47 -7.04
N SER A 102 25.81 15.89 -7.37
CA SER A 102 25.40 15.67 -8.74
C SER A 102 25.31 17.04 -9.41
N PRO A 103 25.99 17.27 -10.55
CA PRO A 103 25.88 18.53 -11.27
C PRO A 103 24.44 18.81 -11.75
N VAL A 104 23.53 17.83 -11.67
CA VAL A 104 22.10 17.99 -11.95
C VAL A 104 21.35 18.69 -10.80
N ALA A 105 21.80 18.58 -9.55
CA ALA A 105 21.20 19.31 -8.43
C ALA A 105 21.47 20.83 -8.53
N ARG A 106 22.59 21.23 -9.14
CA ARG A 106 22.85 22.64 -9.47
C ARG A 106 22.04 23.16 -10.65
N ALA A 107 21.54 22.28 -11.53
CA ALA A 107 20.74 22.69 -12.69
C ALA A 107 19.27 22.98 -12.33
N THR A 108 18.76 22.47 -11.20
CA THR A 108 17.39 22.76 -10.72
C THR A 108 17.33 23.90 -9.69
N GLU A 109 18.48 24.37 -9.21
CA GLU A 109 18.59 25.59 -8.39
C GLU A 109 18.77 26.89 -9.22
N ALA A 110 18.73 26.81 -10.55
CA ALA A 110 18.86 27.99 -11.42
C ALA A 110 17.53 28.70 -11.79
N HIS A 111 16.39 28.29 -11.23
CA HIS A 111 15.11 29.01 -11.42
C HIS A 111 14.25 29.16 -10.15
N ARG A 112 14.88 29.21 -8.97
CA ARG A 112 14.26 29.91 -7.82
C ARG A 112 14.62 31.40 -7.89
N LEU A 113 13.97 32.11 -8.82
CA LEU A 113 13.85 33.56 -8.70
C LEU A 113 13.14 33.84 -7.36
N PRO A 114 13.74 34.59 -6.43
CA PRO A 114 13.19 34.78 -5.10
C PRO A 114 11.82 35.47 -5.18
N GLY A 115 10.86 34.93 -4.42
CA GLY A 115 9.47 35.36 -4.36
C GLY A 115 9.27 36.78 -3.81
N LEU A 116 9.57 37.79 -4.63
CA LEU A 116 9.12 39.17 -4.44
C LEU A 116 7.92 39.52 -5.33
N LEU A 117 7.84 38.99 -6.55
CA LEU A 117 6.73 39.29 -7.45
C LEU A 117 5.40 38.68 -6.97
N GLY A 118 5.39 37.42 -6.51
CA GLY A 118 4.15 36.75 -6.07
C GLY A 118 3.57 37.30 -4.75
N ARG A 119 4.38 37.98 -3.92
CA ARG A 119 3.95 38.47 -2.59
C ARG A 119 3.05 39.71 -2.69
N TRP A 120 3.28 40.57 -3.68
CA TRP A 120 2.55 41.84 -3.85
C TRP A 120 1.56 41.83 -5.01
N VAL A 121 1.71 40.92 -5.99
CA VAL A 121 0.78 40.82 -7.13
C VAL A 121 -0.62 40.41 -6.67
N ILE A 122 -0.73 39.47 -5.73
CA ILE A 122 -2.03 39.00 -5.22
C ILE A 122 -2.77 40.12 -4.46
N PRO A 123 -2.18 40.79 -3.44
CA PRO A 123 -2.89 41.88 -2.76
C PRO A 123 -3.13 43.07 -3.68
N ALA A 124 -2.21 43.42 -4.60
CA ALA A 124 -2.44 44.49 -5.56
C ALA A 124 -3.62 44.18 -6.50
N PHE A 125 -3.73 42.94 -6.98
CA PHE A 125 -4.86 42.50 -7.81
C PHE A 125 -6.19 42.54 -7.03
N CYS A 126 -6.20 42.13 -5.76
CA CYS A 126 -7.38 42.25 -4.89
C CYS A 126 -7.80 43.72 -4.69
N VAL A 127 -6.85 44.63 -4.51
CA VAL A 127 -7.14 46.07 -4.38
C VAL A 127 -7.73 46.64 -5.67
N VAL A 128 -7.16 46.28 -6.83
CA VAL A 128 -7.70 46.71 -8.14
C VAL A 128 -9.12 46.20 -8.34
N ILE A 129 -9.40 44.93 -8.02
CA ILE A 129 -10.77 44.38 -8.09
C ILE A 129 -11.72 45.14 -7.15
N ALA A 130 -11.31 45.40 -5.91
CA ALA A 130 -12.13 46.14 -4.96
C ALA A 130 -12.45 47.57 -5.44
N VAL A 131 -11.48 48.26 -6.05
CA VAL A 131 -11.69 49.59 -6.65
C VAL A 131 -12.65 49.51 -7.84
N VAL A 132 -12.53 48.50 -8.72
CA VAL A 132 -13.46 48.31 -9.85
C VAL A 132 -14.87 48.03 -9.35
N ILE A 133 -15.03 47.22 -8.31
CA ILE A 133 -16.35 46.94 -7.70
C ILE A 133 -16.93 48.21 -7.07
N ALA A 134 -16.14 48.95 -6.30
CA ALA A 134 -16.58 50.21 -5.69
C ALA A 134 -16.96 51.25 -6.75
N LEU A 135 -16.18 51.35 -7.84
CA LEU A 135 -16.46 52.21 -8.97
C LEU A 135 -17.74 51.76 -9.68
N TYR A 136 -17.95 50.46 -9.88
CA TYR A 136 -19.17 49.92 -10.46
C TYR A 136 -20.40 50.23 -9.60
N VAL A 137 -20.32 50.10 -8.27
CA VAL A 137 -21.42 50.45 -7.36
C VAL A 137 -21.68 51.96 -7.38
N TYR A 138 -20.64 52.79 -7.40
CA TYR A 138 -20.78 54.25 -7.43
C TYR A 138 -21.35 54.77 -8.76
N LEU A 139 -20.98 54.14 -9.89
CA LEU A 139 -21.52 54.46 -11.20
C LEU A 139 -22.82 53.72 -11.52
N SER A 140 -23.26 52.79 -10.67
CA SER A 140 -24.56 52.14 -10.85
C SER A 140 -25.64 53.13 -10.43
N PRO A 141 -26.41 53.69 -11.39
CA PRO A 141 -27.52 54.57 -11.04
C PRO A 141 -28.48 53.77 -10.18
N GLU A 142 -28.75 54.29 -8.98
CA GLU A 142 -29.70 53.77 -8.02
C GLU A 142 -31.04 53.52 -8.73
N LYS A 143 -31.31 52.27 -9.09
CA LYS A 143 -32.66 51.86 -9.44
C LYS A 143 -33.44 51.88 -8.14
N ALA A 144 -33.97 53.05 -7.83
CA ALA A 144 -34.91 53.29 -6.75
C ALA A 144 -36.08 52.30 -6.90
N GLN A 145 -36.03 51.23 -6.12
CA GLN A 145 -37.16 50.37 -5.89
C GLN A 145 -37.86 50.91 -4.65
N MET A 146 -38.94 51.64 -4.86
CA MET A 146 -39.79 52.13 -3.77
C MET A 146 -40.45 50.93 -3.06
N PRO A 147 -40.58 50.96 -1.72
CA PRO A 147 -41.45 50.04 -1.03
C PRO A 147 -42.90 50.49 -1.23
N THR A 148 -43.78 49.60 -1.70
CA THR A 148 -45.23 49.78 -1.58
C THR A 148 -45.85 48.47 -1.12
N VAL A 149 -46.36 48.50 0.11
CA VAL A 149 -47.41 47.64 0.64
C VAL A 149 -48.25 48.49 1.59
N PRO A 150 -49.53 48.20 1.87
CA PRO A 150 -50.53 47.46 1.10
C PRO A 150 -51.92 48.19 1.09
N SER A 151 -52.88 47.77 0.25
CA SER A 151 -54.31 48.03 0.52
C SER A 151 -55.23 47.05 -0.23
N SER A 152 -55.96 46.25 0.56
CA SER A 152 -57.31 45.64 0.36
C SER A 152 -58.12 46.14 -0.85
N ALA A 153 -58.97 45.37 -1.55
CA ALA A 153 -59.61 44.07 -1.29
C ALA A 153 -60.31 43.55 -2.57
N GLU A 154 -60.92 42.37 -2.45
CA GLU A 154 -61.94 41.71 -3.31
C GLU A 154 -61.41 40.74 -4.38
N SER A 155 -61.43 39.42 -4.12
CA SER A 155 -62.59 38.51 -4.08
C SER A 155 -62.89 37.91 -5.47
N SER A 156 -62.54 36.63 -5.66
CA SER A 156 -63.57 35.66 -6.02
C SER A 156 -63.08 34.24 -5.76
N ALA A 157 -63.91 33.52 -5.01
CA ALA A 157 -63.81 32.09 -4.78
C ALA A 157 -63.97 31.31 -6.09
N THR A 158 -63.20 30.25 -6.27
CA THR A 158 -63.71 29.04 -6.93
C THR A 158 -63.22 27.85 -6.15
N ALA A 159 -64.22 27.12 -5.68
CA ALA A 159 -64.14 25.95 -4.86
C ALA A 159 -63.85 24.70 -5.69
N LYS A 160 -63.49 23.64 -4.96
CA LYS A 160 -63.60 22.21 -5.29
C LYS A 160 -62.56 21.66 -6.27
N ASN A 161 -62.10 20.43 -6.17
CA ASN A 161 -62.19 19.32 -5.22
C ASN A 161 -61.51 18.14 -5.93
N PHE A 162 -60.76 17.31 -5.21
CA PHE A 162 -60.49 15.86 -5.37
C PHE A 162 -59.19 15.59 -4.57
N GLN A 163 -59.25 15.33 -3.25
CA GLN A 163 -59.57 14.05 -2.58
C GLN A 163 -58.54 12.97 -2.96
N THR A 164 -57.49 12.73 -2.15
CA THR A 164 -57.39 11.92 -0.90
C THR A 164 -57.43 10.40 -1.11
N ALA A 165 -56.55 9.71 -0.35
CA ALA A 165 -56.41 8.27 -0.06
C ALA A 165 -55.44 7.53 -1.01
N GLN A 166 -54.53 6.63 -0.60
CA GLN A 166 -54.42 5.75 0.58
C GLN A 166 -52.97 5.18 0.59
N SER A 167 -52.21 5.22 1.69
CA SER A 167 -51.97 4.10 2.64
C SER A 167 -51.74 2.71 2.03
N ALA A 168 -50.51 2.19 2.07
CA ALA A 168 -50.12 0.98 2.83
C ALA A 168 -48.66 0.54 2.53
N PRO A 169 -47.89 0.11 3.56
CA PRO A 169 -46.56 -0.50 3.41
C PRO A 169 -46.67 -2.01 3.20
N ILE A 170 -45.85 -2.58 2.31
CA ILE A 170 -45.73 -4.04 2.15
C ILE A 170 -44.46 -4.51 2.86
N GLN A 171 -44.68 -5.43 3.79
CA GLN A 171 -43.74 -6.12 4.67
C GLN A 171 -43.01 -7.29 3.97
N PRO A 172 -41.98 -7.90 4.60
CA PRO A 172 -41.00 -8.76 3.95
C PRO A 172 -41.54 -10.19 3.76
N ILE A 173 -41.12 -10.84 2.67
CA ILE A 173 -41.37 -12.26 2.44
C ILE A 173 -40.24 -13.04 3.11
N PHE A 174 -40.59 -13.71 4.22
CA PHE A 174 -39.86 -14.83 4.77
C PHE A 174 -40.31 -16.09 4.01
N ASP A 175 -39.38 -16.78 3.37
CA ASP A 175 -39.54 -18.20 3.05
C ASP A 175 -38.72 -19.00 4.04
N ASP A 176 -39.43 -19.69 4.92
CA ASP A 176 -38.93 -20.75 5.79
C ASP A 176 -39.11 -22.10 5.06
N THR A 177 -38.42 -23.12 5.57
CA THR A 177 -38.65 -24.57 5.34
C THR A 177 -37.61 -25.35 4.50
N ARG A 178 -36.50 -25.69 5.19
CA ARG A 178 -36.02 -27.06 5.52
C ARG A 178 -35.47 -28.03 4.43
N PRO A 179 -34.37 -28.76 4.72
CA PRO A 179 -33.77 -29.77 3.84
C PRO A 179 -34.27 -31.21 4.10
N PRO A 180 -33.94 -32.15 3.21
CA PRO A 180 -33.56 -33.53 3.57
C PRO A 180 -32.09 -33.78 3.10
N SER A 181 -31.14 -34.19 3.94
CA SER A 181 -30.96 -35.51 4.57
C SER A 181 -30.93 -36.69 3.59
N ALA A 182 -29.91 -37.55 3.77
CA ALA A 182 -29.56 -38.79 3.07
C ALA A 182 -28.66 -38.60 1.82
N ALA A 183 -27.52 -39.27 1.62
CA ALA A 183 -26.87 -40.34 2.37
C ALA A 183 -25.39 -40.43 1.94
N LEU A 184 -24.54 -40.87 2.87
CA LEU A 184 -23.28 -41.57 2.58
C LEU A 184 -23.58 -42.86 1.80
N PRO A 185 -22.62 -43.36 1.02
CA PRO A 185 -22.02 -44.61 1.47
C PRO A 185 -20.49 -44.62 1.39
N GLU A 186 -19.90 -45.23 2.44
CA GLU A 186 -18.64 -45.97 2.43
C GLU A 186 -18.64 -46.96 1.23
N THR A 187 -17.57 -47.40 0.60
CA THR A 187 -16.41 -48.16 1.10
C THR A 187 -15.62 -48.53 -0.18
N SER A 188 -14.30 -48.36 -0.28
CA SER A 188 -13.25 -49.38 -0.07
C SER A 188 -12.25 -49.38 -1.26
N PRO A 189 -11.01 -49.89 -1.08
CA PRO A 189 -9.81 -49.43 -1.79
C PRO A 189 -9.34 -50.37 -2.91
N ALA A 190 -8.48 -49.85 -3.80
CA ALA A 190 -7.55 -50.67 -4.58
C ALA A 190 -6.26 -49.88 -4.90
N THR A 191 -5.18 -50.25 -4.20
CA THR A 191 -3.77 -50.14 -4.65
C THR A 191 -3.45 -51.33 -5.58
N PRO A 192 -2.25 -51.45 -6.19
CA PRO A 192 -1.26 -50.48 -6.67
C PRO A 192 -0.94 -50.69 -8.17
N SER A 193 -0.31 -49.72 -8.83
CA SER A 193 0.50 -50.02 -10.01
C SER A 193 1.78 -49.20 -10.03
N GLU A 194 2.86 -49.95 -10.10
CA GLU A 194 4.27 -49.63 -10.07
C GLU A 194 4.77 -49.29 -11.48
N SER A 195 5.54 -48.20 -11.65
CA SER A 195 6.61 -48.14 -12.66
C SER A 195 7.55 -46.95 -12.47
N ARG A 196 8.63 -47.21 -11.72
CA ARG A 196 10.05 -47.04 -12.08
C ARG A 196 10.42 -46.06 -13.23
N GLN A 197 11.14 -44.97 -12.91
CA GLN A 197 12.54 -44.71 -13.32
C GLN A 197 13.01 -43.28 -12.95
N PRO A 198 14.17 -43.14 -12.29
CA PRO A 198 14.96 -41.91 -12.29
C PRO A 198 16.17 -42.04 -13.23
N SER A 199 16.35 -41.10 -14.15
CA SER A 199 17.60 -40.94 -14.90
C SER A 199 18.30 -39.67 -14.45
N ALA A 200 19.32 -39.88 -13.62
CA ALA A 200 20.38 -38.92 -13.37
C ALA A 200 21.34 -38.94 -14.56
N SER A 201 21.69 -37.76 -15.06
CA SER A 201 22.83 -37.56 -15.95
C SER A 201 23.70 -36.45 -15.37
N ILE A 202 24.84 -36.84 -14.82
CA ILE A 202 25.95 -35.97 -14.46
C ILE A 202 26.96 -36.08 -15.61
N SER A 203 27.53 -34.95 -16.02
CA SER A 203 28.91 -34.76 -16.51
C SER A 203 28.95 -33.85 -17.73
N THR A 204 29.58 -32.69 -17.60
CA THR A 204 30.78 -32.31 -18.36
C THR A 204 31.34 -31.02 -17.76
N ALA A 205 32.56 -31.11 -17.24
CA ALA A 205 33.46 -30.00 -16.99
C ALA A 205 34.20 -29.65 -18.29
N ALA A 206 34.35 -28.37 -18.63
CA ALA A 206 35.52 -27.85 -19.33
C ALA A 206 35.46 -26.32 -19.55
N ALA A 207 36.64 -25.72 -19.35
CA ALA A 207 37.20 -24.58 -20.07
C ALA A 207 36.71 -23.17 -19.72
N VAL A 208 37.54 -22.50 -18.92
CA VAL A 208 37.69 -21.05 -18.79
C VAL A 208 38.12 -20.47 -20.14
N PRO A 209 37.49 -19.38 -20.60
CA PRO A 209 38.22 -18.34 -21.29
C PRO A 209 38.09 -17.02 -20.52
N GLU A 210 39.27 -16.46 -20.28
CA GLU A 210 39.58 -15.08 -19.91
C GLU A 210 38.65 -14.09 -20.63
N LYS A 211 37.69 -13.50 -19.89
CA LYS A 211 36.71 -12.55 -20.44
C LYS A 211 36.95 -11.17 -19.86
N GLU A 212 37.17 -10.24 -20.78
CA GLU A 212 36.99 -8.79 -20.69
C GLU A 212 35.95 -8.42 -19.62
N LYS A 213 36.24 -7.44 -18.75
CA LYS A 213 35.36 -7.04 -17.64
C LYS A 213 34.08 -6.41 -18.19
N VAL A 214 33.14 -7.25 -18.59
CA VAL A 214 31.81 -6.90 -19.02
C VAL A 214 30.99 -6.67 -17.76
N VAL A 215 30.79 -5.40 -17.38
CA VAL A 215 29.94 -5.05 -16.24
C VAL A 215 28.51 -5.48 -16.55
N VAL A 216 28.03 -6.51 -15.85
CA VAL A 216 26.70 -7.08 -16.04
C VAL A 216 25.73 -6.38 -15.09
N VAL A 217 24.62 -5.87 -15.63
CA VAL A 217 23.65 -5.06 -14.89
C VAL A 217 22.43 -5.92 -14.55
N GLY A 218 22.34 -6.36 -13.30
CA GLY A 218 21.21 -7.08 -12.71
C GLY A 218 20.12 -6.15 -12.19
N ASN A 219 18.86 -6.53 -12.39
CA ASN A 219 17.71 -5.97 -11.70
C ASN A 219 17.37 -6.84 -10.48
N SER A 220 17.49 -6.27 -9.28
CA SER A 220 17.27 -6.98 -8.00
C SER A 220 15.85 -7.49 -7.82
N ASP A 221 14.84 -6.84 -8.38
CA ASP A 221 13.43 -7.23 -8.17
C ASP A 221 13.03 -8.36 -9.10
N SER A 222 13.43 -8.28 -10.37
CA SER A 222 13.08 -9.30 -11.37
C SER A 222 14.09 -10.45 -11.43
N LYS A 223 15.22 -10.33 -10.71
CA LYS A 223 16.36 -11.24 -10.79
C LYS A 223 16.80 -11.48 -12.23
N ARG A 224 16.72 -10.46 -13.08
CA ARG A 224 17.18 -10.51 -14.47
C ARG A 224 18.45 -9.71 -14.67
N TYR A 225 19.41 -10.24 -15.41
CA TYR A 225 20.62 -9.50 -15.77
C TYR A 225 20.65 -9.13 -17.25
N HIS A 226 21.27 -7.98 -17.53
CA HIS A 226 21.43 -7.41 -18.86
C HIS A 226 22.92 -7.26 -19.17
N LEU A 227 23.32 -7.69 -20.37
CA LEU A 227 24.66 -7.48 -20.90
C LEU A 227 24.74 -6.10 -21.59
N PRO A 228 25.93 -5.47 -21.68
CA PRO A 228 26.10 -4.22 -22.42
C PRO A 228 25.69 -4.40 -23.88
N GLY A 229 24.72 -3.59 -24.30
CA GLY A 229 24.09 -3.67 -25.63
C GLY A 229 22.66 -4.21 -25.61
N MET A 230 22.21 -4.83 -24.52
CA MET A 230 20.82 -5.31 -24.39
C MET A 230 19.83 -4.17 -24.11
N ARG A 231 18.58 -4.41 -24.51
CA ARG A 231 17.45 -3.53 -24.14
C ARG A 231 17.38 -3.42 -22.62
N PHE A 232 17.05 -2.23 -22.13
CA PHE A 232 16.98 -1.89 -20.71
C PHE A 232 18.31 -1.90 -19.94
N TYR A 233 19.46 -2.15 -20.57
CA TYR A 233 20.78 -2.12 -19.90
C TYR A 233 21.07 -0.80 -19.15
N LYS A 234 20.68 0.34 -19.72
CA LYS A 234 20.82 1.67 -19.08
C LYS A 234 19.61 2.08 -18.24
N GLU A 235 18.53 1.31 -18.33
CA GLU A 235 17.20 1.67 -17.83
C GLU A 235 16.88 1.01 -16.47
N VAL A 236 17.72 0.07 -16.03
CA VAL A 236 17.70 -0.42 -14.65
C VAL A 236 18.03 0.75 -13.72
N LYS A 237 17.00 1.21 -13.01
CA LYS A 237 17.09 2.32 -12.04
C LYS A 237 18.10 1.99 -10.95
N ALA A 238 18.84 2.99 -10.48
CA ALA A 238 19.98 2.81 -9.58
C ALA A 238 19.66 1.99 -8.32
N TYR A 239 18.45 2.13 -7.77
CA TYR A 239 18.01 1.43 -6.56
C TYR A 239 17.64 -0.05 -6.77
N HIS A 240 17.48 -0.49 -8.01
CA HIS A 240 17.28 -1.89 -8.36
C HIS A 240 18.50 -2.50 -9.04
N ARG A 241 19.58 -1.73 -9.21
CA ARG A 241 20.75 -2.13 -9.97
C ARG A 241 21.72 -2.91 -9.11
N VAL A 242 22.04 -4.13 -9.52
CA VAL A 242 23.15 -4.93 -9.00
C VAL A 242 24.18 -5.07 -10.10
N LEU A 243 25.44 -4.73 -9.81
CA LEU A 243 26.53 -4.87 -10.77
C LEU A 243 27.27 -6.17 -10.48
N PHE A 244 27.48 -6.97 -11.51
CA PHE A 244 28.30 -8.18 -11.45
C PHE A 244 29.50 -8.02 -12.36
N ASP A 245 30.64 -8.57 -11.94
CA ASP A 245 31.88 -8.51 -12.70
C ASP A 245 31.88 -9.51 -13.88
N SER A 246 30.95 -10.48 -13.87
CA SER A 246 30.76 -11.47 -14.92
C SER A 246 29.30 -11.98 -14.95
N GLU A 247 28.89 -12.50 -16.11
CA GLU A 247 27.62 -13.21 -16.28
C GLU A 247 27.50 -14.43 -15.35
N GLU A 248 28.62 -15.13 -15.13
CA GLU A 248 28.67 -16.30 -14.25
C GLU A 248 28.39 -15.95 -12.78
N GLU A 249 28.84 -14.76 -12.35
CA GLU A 249 28.59 -14.26 -11.00
C GLU A 249 27.10 -13.90 -10.81
N ALA A 250 26.48 -13.30 -11.83
CA ALA A 250 25.05 -13.01 -11.83
C ALA A 250 24.23 -14.31 -11.74
N ILE A 251 24.59 -15.34 -12.51
CA ILE A 251 23.92 -16.64 -12.48
C ILE A 251 24.09 -17.33 -11.12
N LYS A 252 25.30 -17.29 -10.54
CA LYS A 252 25.57 -17.84 -9.20
C LYS A 252 24.78 -17.10 -8.11
N ALA A 253 24.56 -15.80 -8.28
CA ALA A 253 23.70 -14.98 -7.42
C ALA A 253 22.19 -15.21 -7.65
N GLY A 254 21.81 -16.12 -8.55
CA GLY A 254 20.43 -16.50 -8.84
C GLY A 254 19.72 -15.59 -9.85
N TYR A 255 20.47 -14.87 -10.68
CA TYR A 255 19.91 -14.01 -11.73
C TYR A 255 19.86 -14.75 -13.08
N PHE A 256 18.81 -14.47 -13.84
CA PHE A 256 18.56 -15.07 -15.16
C PHE A 256 18.79 -14.05 -16.28
N LYS A 257 19.24 -14.49 -17.45
CA LYS A 257 19.44 -13.60 -18.59
C LYS A 257 18.11 -12.95 -18.98
N ALA A 258 18.10 -11.63 -19.14
CA ALA A 258 16.94 -10.95 -19.72
C ALA A 258 16.76 -11.37 -21.19
N ALA A 259 15.50 -11.45 -21.65
CA ALA A 259 15.22 -11.67 -23.06
C ALA A 259 15.65 -10.44 -23.88
N GLU A 260 16.25 -10.66 -25.05
CA GLU A 260 16.74 -9.62 -25.96
C GLU A 260 15.63 -8.77 -26.59
#